data_AF-A0AAW5KCT1-F1
#
_entry.id   AF-A0AAW5KCT1-F1
#
_cell.length_a   1.000
_cell.length_b   1.000
_cell.length_c   1.000
_cell.angle_alpha   90.00
_cell.angle_beta   90.00
_cell.angle_gamma   90.00
#
_symmetry.space_group_name_H-M   'P 1'
#
loop_
_entity.id
_entity.type
_entity.pdbx_description
1 polymer ?
#
loop_
_entity_poly.entity_id
_entity_poly.type
_entity_poly.pdbx_seq_one_letter_code
_entity_poly.pdbx_strand_id
1 'polypeptide(L)'
;ATSPTVTPNGDGSARPIPYPNGHLAKVAENLKDGGGKVQVGDRVQYTLRAENSRYGSVWTGVSIVVALPQGLEIDLDSIYLTGPDGSKKALDAGVYVPASRTLAVFVGDIYGGEGYELVFEATI
;
A
#
# COMPACT_ATOMS: atom_id res chain seq x y z
N ALA A 1 3.13 20.81 53.84
CA ALA A 1 2.12 20.84 52.77
C ALA A 1 1.61 19.42 52.59
N THR A 2 0.30 19.18 52.67
CA THR A 2 -0.29 17.86 52.37
C THR A 2 -0.39 17.73 50.86
N SER A 3 0.15 16.65 50.30
CA SER A 3 -0.04 16.34 48.87
C SER A 3 -1.55 16.27 48.58
N PRO A 4 -2.02 16.83 47.46
CA PRO A 4 -3.41 16.66 47.07
C PRO A 4 -3.71 15.18 46.84
N THR A 5 -4.77 14.68 47.46
CA THR A 5 -5.27 13.33 47.22
C THR A 5 -5.98 13.29 45.87
N VAL A 6 -5.57 12.37 44.99
CA VAL A 6 -6.26 12.07 43.74
C VAL A 6 -7.00 10.74 43.91
N THR A 7 -8.28 10.71 43.54
CA THR A 7 -9.07 9.47 43.49
C THR A 7 -9.00 8.90 42.07
N PRO A 8 -8.56 7.63 41.87
CA PRO A 8 -8.66 6.98 40.57
C PRO A 8 -10.11 6.91 40.10
N ASN A 9 -10.41 7.37 38.87
CA ASN A 9 -11.74 7.27 38.29
C ASN A 9 -11.96 5.88 37.66
N GLY A 10 -12.96 5.14 38.17
CA GLY A 10 -13.45 3.89 37.58
C GLY A 10 -14.70 4.13 36.73
N ASP A 11 -14.71 5.18 35.91
CA ASP A 11 -15.91 5.65 35.18
C ASP A 11 -16.26 4.82 33.93
N GLY A 12 -15.46 3.82 33.59
CA GLY A 12 -15.68 2.96 32.42
C GLY A 12 -15.53 3.70 31.08
N SER A 13 -14.90 4.87 31.06
CA SER A 13 -14.64 5.63 29.84
C SER A 13 -13.61 4.96 28.91
N ALA A 14 -12.76 4.08 29.46
CA ALA A 14 -11.85 3.25 28.69
C ALA A 14 -12.64 2.27 27.81
N ARG A 15 -12.42 2.35 26.49
CA ARG A 15 -13.05 1.49 25.49
C ARG A 15 -11.97 0.91 24.56
N PRO A 16 -12.13 -0.33 24.08
CA PRO A 16 -11.24 -0.88 23.08
C PRO A 16 -11.33 -0.08 21.78
N ILE A 17 -10.20 0.09 21.11
CA ILE A 17 -10.20 0.58 19.72
C ILE A 17 -10.73 -0.56 18.84
N PRO A 18 -11.70 -0.30 17.94
CA PRO A 18 -12.20 -1.32 17.01
C PRO A 18 -11.11 -1.84 16.05
N TYR A 19 -11.43 -2.92 15.33
CA TYR A 19 -10.56 -3.52 14.29
C TYR A 19 -9.96 -2.49 13.33
N PRO A 20 -8.76 -2.73 12.77
CA PRO A 20 -8.12 -1.82 11.83
C PRO A 20 -9.03 -1.46 10.65
N ASN A 21 -8.82 -0.27 10.10
CA ASN A 21 -9.55 0.17 8.90
C ASN A 21 -8.59 0.19 7.70
N GLY A 22 -8.21 -1.01 7.28
CA GLY A 22 -7.33 -1.25 6.14
C GLY A 22 -8.04 -1.03 4.80
N HIS A 23 -7.37 -0.38 3.87
CA HIS A 23 -7.85 -0.13 2.50
C HIS A 23 -6.72 -0.34 1.49
N LEU A 24 -7.07 -0.84 0.30
CA LEU A 24 -6.17 -0.95 -0.85
C LEU A 24 -6.79 -0.24 -2.06
N ALA A 25 -6.14 0.80 -2.54
CA ALA A 25 -6.47 1.47 -3.80
C ALA A 25 -5.52 1.03 -4.92
N LYS A 26 -6.00 1.05 -6.16
CA LYS A 26 -5.19 0.85 -7.36
C LYS A 26 -5.60 1.85 -8.43
N VAL A 27 -4.62 2.54 -9.00
CA VAL A 27 -4.77 3.47 -10.13
C VAL A 27 -3.84 3.02 -11.25
N ALA A 28 -4.29 3.18 -12.50
CA ALA A 28 -3.51 2.89 -13.69
C ALA A 28 -3.61 4.07 -14.66
N GLU A 29 -2.47 4.65 -15.03
CA GLU A 29 -2.39 5.86 -15.84
C GLU A 29 -1.55 5.59 -17.09
N ASN A 30 -2.11 5.86 -18.27
CA ASN A 30 -1.35 5.82 -19.52
C ASN A 30 -0.44 7.06 -19.57
N LEU A 31 0.88 6.85 -19.69
CA LEU A 31 1.90 7.90 -19.70
C LEU A 31 2.01 8.63 -21.05
N LYS A 32 1.19 8.26 -22.03
CA LYS A 32 1.10 8.97 -23.32
C LYS A 32 0.38 10.32 -23.16
N ASP A 33 0.94 11.35 -23.79
CA ASP A 33 0.37 12.70 -23.81
C ASP A 33 -1.12 12.70 -24.20
N GLY A 34 -1.95 13.27 -23.32
CA GLY A 34 -3.36 13.57 -23.61
C GLY A 34 -4.38 12.47 -23.28
N GLY A 35 -3.99 11.37 -22.61
CA GLY A 35 -4.96 10.41 -22.05
C GLY A 35 -5.86 9.73 -23.09
N GLY A 36 -5.38 9.64 -24.33
CA GLY A 36 -6.10 9.00 -25.44
C GLY A 36 -6.30 7.49 -25.24
N LYS A 37 -6.94 6.85 -26.23
CA LYS A 37 -7.08 5.38 -26.23
C LYS A 37 -5.72 4.72 -26.08
N VAL A 38 -5.66 3.72 -25.22
CA VAL A 38 -4.44 2.96 -24.96
C VAL A 38 -4.12 2.07 -26.16
N GLN A 39 -2.86 2.09 -26.60
CA GLN A 39 -2.34 1.39 -27.78
C GLN A 39 -1.17 0.48 -27.42
N VAL A 40 -0.89 -0.50 -28.29
CA VAL A 40 0.32 -1.33 -28.21
C VAL A 40 1.55 -0.42 -28.26
N GLY A 41 2.48 -0.63 -27.33
CA GLY A 41 3.67 0.18 -27.10
C GLY A 41 3.48 1.32 -26.09
N ASP A 42 2.25 1.61 -25.62
CA ASP A 42 2.03 2.61 -24.59
C ASP A 42 2.51 2.09 -23.22
N ARG A 43 3.16 2.98 -22.43
CA ARG A 43 3.55 2.70 -21.04
C ARG A 43 2.43 3.12 -20.09
N VAL A 44 2.09 2.23 -19.16
CA VAL A 44 1.09 2.45 -18.12
C VAL A 44 1.77 2.38 -16.76
N GLN A 45 1.63 3.43 -15.96
CA GLN A 45 2.05 3.42 -14.56
C GLN A 45 0.92 2.91 -13.69
N TYR A 46 1.23 1.94 -12.83
CA TYR A 46 0.36 1.45 -11.78
C TYR A 46 0.81 2.01 -10.44
N THR A 47 -0.15 2.53 -9.68
CA THR A 47 0.05 3.00 -8.30
C THR A 47 -0.94 2.28 -7.40
N LEU A 48 -0.44 1.47 -6.46
CA LEU A 48 -1.24 0.74 -5.47
C LEU A 48 -0.92 1.26 -4.08
N ARG A 49 -1.95 1.65 -3.33
CA ARG A 49 -1.79 2.24 -2.00
C ARG A 49 -2.54 1.42 -0.96
N ALA A 50 -1.79 0.81 -0.04
CA ALA A 50 -2.33 0.11 1.12
C ALA A 50 -2.21 1.01 2.35
N GLU A 51 -3.30 1.26 3.07
CA GLU A 51 -3.31 2.17 4.23
C GLU A 51 -4.24 1.69 5.34
N ASN A 52 -3.96 2.08 6.58
CA ASN A 52 -4.83 1.86 7.72
C ASN A 52 -5.24 3.21 8.32
N SER A 53 -6.50 3.62 8.13
CA SER A 53 -6.95 4.94 8.59
C SER A 53 -7.35 5.02 10.06
N ARG A 54 -7.41 3.88 10.79
CA ARG A 54 -7.85 3.87 12.19
C ARG A 54 -6.67 4.04 13.15
N TYR A 55 -6.48 5.25 13.67
CA TYR A 55 -5.47 5.56 14.69
C TYR A 55 -5.53 4.60 15.90
N GLY A 56 -4.36 4.20 16.40
CA GLY A 56 -4.23 3.26 17.52
C GLY A 56 -4.60 1.81 17.21
N SER A 57 -4.84 1.47 15.93
CA SER A 57 -4.98 0.08 15.46
C SER A 57 -3.79 -0.34 14.58
N VAL A 58 -3.69 -1.63 14.28
CA VAL A 58 -2.67 -2.19 13.38
C VAL A 58 -3.33 -3.16 12.40
N TRP A 59 -3.10 -2.99 11.09
CA TRP A 59 -3.46 -3.98 10.08
C TRP A 59 -2.25 -4.88 9.85
N THR A 60 -2.33 -6.13 10.31
CA THR A 60 -1.16 -7.00 10.42
C THR A 60 -0.93 -7.87 9.18
N GLY A 61 0.34 -8.15 8.88
CA GLY A 61 0.75 -9.14 7.88
C GLY A 61 0.26 -8.86 6.45
N VAL A 62 0.32 -7.61 6.01
CA VAL A 62 -0.26 -7.16 4.75
C VAL A 62 0.65 -7.50 3.57
N SER A 63 0.03 -8.01 2.49
CA SER A 63 0.67 -8.16 1.17
C SER A 63 -0.16 -7.43 0.11
N ILE A 64 0.51 -6.67 -0.75
CA ILE A 64 -0.10 -6.13 -1.97
C ILE A 64 0.08 -7.17 -3.08
N VAL A 65 -1.03 -7.70 -3.60
CA VAL A 65 -1.02 -8.74 -4.64
C VAL A 65 -1.80 -8.24 -5.86
N VAL A 66 -1.17 -8.26 -7.03
CA VAL A 66 -1.80 -7.82 -8.28
C VAL A 66 -1.44 -8.75 -9.43
N ALA A 67 -2.47 -9.26 -10.13
CA ALA A 67 -2.31 -9.98 -11.38
C ALA A 67 -2.34 -8.99 -12.55
N LEU A 68 -1.34 -9.06 -13.44
CA LEU A 68 -1.28 -8.25 -14.63
C LEU A 68 -2.17 -8.86 -15.74
N PRO A 69 -3.07 -8.07 -16.36
CA PRO A 69 -3.83 -8.50 -17.52
C PRO A 69 -2.94 -9.03 -18.64
N GLN A 70 -3.46 -9.94 -19.47
CA GLN A 70 -2.77 -10.40 -20.68
C GLN A 70 -2.47 -9.21 -21.61
N GLY A 71 -1.36 -9.30 -22.34
CA GLY A 71 -0.88 -8.23 -23.24
C GLY A 71 0.02 -7.19 -22.56
N LEU A 72 0.01 -7.07 -21.23
CA LEU A 72 0.93 -6.17 -20.52
C LEU A 72 2.28 -6.83 -20.21
N GLU A 73 3.37 -6.14 -20.48
CA GLU A 73 4.72 -6.54 -20.09
C GLU A 73 5.22 -5.62 -18.98
N ILE A 74 5.45 -6.18 -17.79
CA ILE A 74 5.96 -5.42 -16.64
C ILE A 74 7.42 -5.03 -16.86
N ASP A 75 7.74 -3.78 -16.55
CA ASP A 75 9.11 -3.30 -16.43
C ASP A 75 9.61 -3.62 -15.01
N LEU A 76 10.43 -4.68 -14.88
CA LEU A 76 10.87 -5.17 -13.56
C LEU A 76 11.80 -4.17 -12.85
N ASP A 77 12.47 -3.28 -13.57
CA ASP A 77 13.34 -2.25 -13.00
C ASP A 77 12.57 -1.01 -12.51
N SER A 78 11.27 -0.96 -12.81
CA SER A 78 10.37 0.12 -12.42
C SER A 78 9.65 -0.10 -11.09
N ILE A 79 9.89 -1.24 -10.40
CA ILE A 79 9.14 -1.62 -9.20
C ILE A 79 9.73 -0.94 -7.96
N TYR A 80 8.95 -0.03 -7.35
CA TYR A 80 9.33 0.67 -6.14
C TYR A 80 8.25 0.60 -5.06
N LEU A 81 8.68 0.46 -3.81
CA LEU A 81 7.84 0.60 -2.62
C LEU A 81 8.23 1.86 -1.86
N THR A 82 7.25 2.70 -1.56
CA THR A 82 7.38 3.84 -0.65
C THR A 82 6.73 3.50 0.69
N GLY A 83 7.49 3.65 1.78
CA GLY A 83 7.01 3.43 3.14
C GLY A 83 6.36 4.66 3.77
N PRO A 84 5.80 4.53 4.99
CA PRO A 84 5.13 5.62 5.69
C PRO A 84 6.06 6.77 6.11
N ASP A 85 7.37 6.53 6.17
CA ASP A 85 8.40 7.54 6.40
C ASP A 85 8.81 8.30 5.13
N GLY A 86 8.20 7.96 3.99
CA GLY A 86 8.55 8.48 2.67
C GLY A 86 9.80 7.85 2.05
N SER A 87 10.42 6.86 2.70
CA SER A 87 11.55 6.15 2.11
C SER A 87 11.11 5.35 0.90
N LYS A 88 11.83 5.50 -0.22
CA LYS A 88 11.58 4.79 -1.47
C LYS A 88 12.63 3.70 -1.65
N LYS A 89 12.17 2.47 -1.91
CA LYS A 89 13.00 1.28 -2.09
C LYS A 89 12.68 0.60 -3.41
N ALA A 90 13.71 0.35 -4.23
CA ALA A 90 13.60 -0.53 -5.39
C ALA A 90 13.40 -1.98 -4.92
N LEU A 91 12.50 -2.73 -5.56
CA LEU A 91 12.26 -4.13 -5.28
C LEU A 91 12.95 -5.03 -6.29
N ASP A 92 13.40 -6.20 -5.82
CA ASP A 92 13.99 -7.22 -6.69
C ASP A 92 12.93 -7.88 -7.57
N ALA A 93 13.29 -8.26 -8.80
CA ALA A 93 12.41 -8.91 -9.77
C ALA A 93 11.70 -10.17 -9.24
N GLY A 94 12.24 -10.82 -8.20
CA GLY A 94 11.65 -11.99 -7.54
C GLY A 94 10.28 -11.76 -6.90
N VAL A 95 9.82 -10.50 -6.77
CA VAL A 95 8.43 -10.20 -6.34
C VAL A 95 7.40 -10.47 -7.44
N TYR A 96 7.82 -10.69 -8.69
CA TYR A 96 6.95 -11.03 -9.81
C TYR A 96 7.11 -12.50 -10.22
N VAL A 97 5.98 -13.18 -10.41
CA VAL A 97 5.92 -14.57 -10.87
C VAL A 97 5.41 -14.60 -12.31
N PRO A 98 6.27 -14.84 -13.32
CA PRO A 98 5.87 -14.80 -14.73
C PRO A 98 4.79 -15.84 -15.09
N ALA A 99 4.86 -17.04 -14.50
CA ALA A 99 3.92 -18.13 -14.79
C ALA A 99 2.47 -17.77 -14.44
N SER A 100 2.25 -17.01 -13.36
CA SER A 100 0.93 -16.54 -12.93
C SER A 100 0.69 -15.06 -13.23
N ARG A 101 1.66 -14.37 -13.85
CA ARG A 101 1.65 -12.92 -14.09
C ARG A 101 1.28 -12.11 -12.85
N THR A 102 1.76 -12.53 -11.68
CA THR A 102 1.38 -11.96 -10.39
C THR A 102 2.57 -11.26 -9.74
N LEU A 103 2.39 -9.99 -9.35
CA LEU A 103 3.29 -9.24 -8.48
C LEU A 103 2.76 -9.34 -7.04
N ALA A 104 3.60 -9.75 -6.10
CA ALA A 104 3.24 -9.88 -4.69
C ALA A 104 4.33 -9.28 -3.79
N VAL A 105 3.96 -8.28 -2.98
CA VAL A 105 4.89 -7.55 -2.11
C VAL A 105 4.36 -7.58 -0.67
N PHE A 106 5.11 -8.19 0.23
CA PHE A 106 4.84 -8.14 1.67
C PHE A 106 5.30 -6.79 2.21
N VAL A 107 4.38 -6.04 2.83
CA VAL A 107 4.64 -4.71 3.41
C VAL A 107 4.66 -4.72 4.94
N GLY A 108 4.38 -5.87 5.56
CA GLY A 108 4.37 -6.01 7.01
C GLY A 108 3.10 -5.45 7.64
N ASP A 109 3.25 -4.84 8.81
CA ASP A 109 2.16 -4.25 9.56
C ASP A 109 1.96 -2.77 9.16
N ILE A 110 0.71 -2.32 9.09
CA ILE A 110 0.35 -0.94 8.80
C ILE A 110 -0.34 -0.34 10.02
N TYR A 111 0.34 0.57 10.72
CA TYR A 111 -0.21 1.24 11.89
C TYR A 111 -1.25 2.29 11.49
N GLY A 112 -2.12 2.65 12.43
CA GLY A 112 -3.14 3.67 12.20
C GLY A 112 -2.55 5.03 11.80
N GLY A 113 -2.91 5.50 10.60
CA GLY A 113 -2.39 6.71 9.96
C GLY A 113 -1.29 6.45 8.93
N GLU A 114 -0.79 5.22 8.82
CA GLU A 114 0.27 4.86 7.88
C GLU A 114 -0.27 4.30 6.56
N GLY A 115 0.59 4.33 5.55
CA GLY A 115 0.37 3.65 4.29
C GLY A 115 1.67 3.33 3.57
N TYR A 116 1.56 2.38 2.65
CA TYR A 116 2.59 1.97 1.71
C TYR A 116 2.08 2.20 0.29
N GLU A 117 2.98 2.64 -0.59
CA GLU A 117 2.68 2.84 -2.00
C GLU A 117 3.62 1.98 -2.87
N LEU A 118 3.03 1.09 -3.65
CA LEU A 118 3.73 0.27 -4.64
C LEU A 118 3.50 0.86 -6.02
N VAL A 119 4.59 1.20 -6.72
CA VAL A 119 4.57 1.72 -8.09
C VAL A 119 5.34 0.78 -9.00
N PHE A 120 4.79 0.53 -10.19
CA PHE A 120 5.48 -0.13 -11.29
C PHE A 120 4.89 0.31 -12.62
N GLU A 121 5.64 0.14 -13.69
CA GLU A 121 5.23 0.41 -15.06
C GLU A 121 5.09 -0.89 -15.85
N ALA A 122 4.23 -0.85 -16.86
CA ALA A 122 4.07 -1.93 -17.82
C ALA A 122 3.77 -1.37 -19.21
N THR A 123 4.14 -2.11 -20.25
CA THR A 123 3.91 -1.74 -21.66
C THR A 123 2.83 -2.65 -22.25
N ILE A 124 1.96 -2.10 -23.11
CA ILE A 124 0.86 -2.83 -23.79
C ILE A 124 1.29 -3.43 -25.12
#